data_AF-K2CTC9-F1
#
_entry.id   AF-K2CTC9-F1
#
_cell.length_a   1.000
_cell.length_b   1.000
_cell.length_c   1.000
_cell.angle_alpha   90.00
_cell.angle_beta   90.00
_cell.angle_gamma   90.00
#
_symmetry.space_group_name_H-M   'P 1'
#
loop_
_entity.id
_entity.type
_entity.pdbx_description
1 polymer ?
#
loop_
_entity_poly.entity_id
_entity_poly.type
_entity_poly.pdbx_seq_one_letter_code
_entity_poly.pdbx_strand_id
1 'polypeptide(L)'
;MFGPARHRDQELTDDHRNLAATLQKFTESVLLQLCHKMQASGPFDHLCLAGGTALNCVANAMMQQDCGCKEVYIQPAANDAGSAIGAALQVWCGILGNQRQFVMNHALWGPEYSDEQIEEAIAQTTFVAEKVEDPAVNAAALINEGKIV
;
A
#
# COMPACT_ATOMS: atom_id res chain seq x y z
N MET A 1 -12.51 -24.53 15.12
CA MET A 1 -12.52 -23.33 15.98
C MET A 1 -12.99 -22.07 15.23
N PHE A 2 -13.01 -22.01 13.89
CA PHE A 2 -13.48 -20.83 13.13
C PHE A 2 -14.54 -21.12 12.03
N GLY A 3 -15.17 -22.30 12.08
CA GLY A 3 -16.05 -22.76 11.00
C GLY A 3 -15.29 -23.25 9.75
N PRO A 4 -16.00 -23.74 8.73
CA PRO A 4 -15.40 -24.10 7.44
C PRO A 4 -14.99 -22.84 6.67
N ALA A 5 -14.02 -22.99 5.76
CA ALA A 5 -13.67 -21.89 4.84
C ALA A 5 -14.85 -21.58 3.91
N ARG A 6 -15.18 -20.29 3.76
CA ARG A 6 -16.21 -19.83 2.84
C ARG A 6 -15.74 -19.98 1.39
N HIS A 7 -16.55 -20.60 0.54
CA HIS A 7 -16.31 -20.57 -0.90
C HIS A 7 -16.70 -19.21 -1.51
N ARG A 8 -16.08 -18.84 -2.64
CA ARG A 8 -16.22 -17.48 -3.22
C ARG A 8 -17.67 -17.13 -3.55
N ASP A 9 -18.44 -18.12 -3.97
CA ASP A 9 -19.85 -18.12 -4.38
C ASP A 9 -20.85 -18.18 -3.22
N GLN A 10 -20.41 -18.46 -1.98
CA GLN A 10 -21.27 -18.52 -0.82
C GLN A 10 -21.53 -17.14 -0.20
N GLU A 11 -22.67 -16.98 0.48
CA GLU A 11 -23.04 -15.73 1.15
C GLU A 11 -22.04 -15.34 2.25
N LEU A 12 -21.77 -14.03 2.35
CA LEU A 12 -21.02 -13.46 3.47
C LEU A 12 -21.96 -13.29 4.68
N THR A 13 -21.92 -14.24 5.60
CA THR A 13 -22.67 -14.19 6.87
C THR A 13 -22.01 -13.30 7.94
N ASP A 14 -22.75 -13.03 9.03
CA ASP A 14 -22.25 -12.26 10.17
C ASP A 14 -21.11 -12.96 10.92
N ASP A 15 -21.07 -14.30 10.93
CA ASP A 15 -19.95 -15.04 11.53
C ASP A 15 -18.62 -14.72 10.85
N HIS A 16 -18.60 -14.58 9.52
CA HIS A 16 -17.41 -14.18 8.78
C HIS A 16 -17.00 -12.74 9.10
N ARG A 17 -17.97 -11.84 9.23
CA ARG A 17 -17.73 -10.43 9.60
C ARG A 17 -17.16 -10.33 11.01
N ASN A 18 -17.74 -11.07 11.95
CA ASN A 18 -17.30 -11.14 13.35
C ASN A 18 -15.88 -11.72 13.45
N LEU A 19 -15.57 -12.76 12.67
CA LEU A 19 -14.23 -13.33 12.62
C LEU A 19 -13.21 -12.32 12.09
N ALA A 20 -13.49 -11.66 10.96
CA ALA A 20 -12.62 -10.64 10.39
C ALA A 20 -12.40 -9.47 11.35
N ALA A 21 -13.47 -8.97 11.97
CA ALA A 21 -13.40 -7.90 12.97
C ALA A 21 -12.57 -8.31 14.20
N THR A 22 -12.74 -9.55 14.68
CA THR A 22 -11.98 -10.08 15.83
C THR A 22 -10.49 -10.20 15.50
N LEU A 23 -10.14 -10.73 14.31
CA LEU A 23 -8.75 -10.82 13.87
C LEU A 23 -8.12 -9.44 13.67
N GLN A 24 -8.86 -8.48 13.11
CA GLN A 24 -8.40 -7.10 13.00
C GLN A 24 -8.13 -6.49 14.37
N LYS A 25 -9.07 -6.61 15.32
CA LYS A 25 -8.90 -6.10 16.69
C LYS A 25 -7.73 -6.76 17.42
N PHE A 26 -7.56 -8.07 17.24
CA PHE A 26 -6.42 -8.78 17.81
C PHE A 26 -5.09 -8.29 17.21
N THR A 27 -5.04 -8.13 15.89
CA THR A 27 -3.85 -7.60 15.19
C THR A 27 -3.51 -6.19 15.67
N GLU A 28 -4.50 -5.30 15.77
CA GLU A 28 -4.35 -3.96 16.34
C GLU A 28 -3.77 -4.01 17.75
N SER A 29 -4.30 -4.88 18.62
CA SER A 29 -3.83 -5.02 20.00
C SER A 29 -2.37 -5.47 20.09
N VAL A 30 -1.91 -6.36 19.19
CA VAL A 30 -0.53 -6.83 19.15
C VAL A 30 0.39 -5.70 18.66
N LEU A 31 0.00 -4.97 17.62
CA LEU A 31 0.77 -3.85 17.08
C LEU A 31 0.92 -2.72 18.11
N LEU A 32 -0.14 -2.43 18.87
CA LEU A 32 -0.09 -1.46 19.96
C LEU A 32 0.87 -1.87 21.07
N GLN A 33 0.85 -3.15 21.47
CA GLN A 33 1.81 -3.65 22.46
C GLN A 33 3.25 -3.51 21.97
N LEU A 34 3.52 -3.76 20.68
CA LEU A 34 4.84 -3.55 20.09
C LEU A 34 5.22 -2.07 20.13
N CYS A 35 4.30 -1.18 19.76
CA CYS A 35 4.55 0.25 19.84
C CYS A 35 4.86 0.73 21.26
N HIS A 36 4.05 0.36 22.25
CA HIS A 36 4.29 0.75 23.64
C HIS A 36 5.64 0.23 24.15
N LYS A 37 6.05 -0.98 23.74
CA LYS A 37 7.39 -1.51 24.04
C LYS A 37 8.50 -0.68 23.40
N MET A 38 8.31 -0.22 22.17
CA MET A 38 9.25 0.68 21.52
C MET A 38 9.34 2.02 22.26
N GLN A 39 8.21 2.61 22.65
CA GLN A 39 8.18 3.89 23.39
C GLN A 39 8.85 3.77 24.75
N ALA A 40 8.68 2.64 25.44
CA ALA A 40 9.36 2.35 26.70
C ALA A 40 10.89 2.28 26.56
N SER A 41 11.39 2.01 25.34
CA SER A 41 12.83 1.99 25.04
C SER A 41 13.39 3.38 24.73
N GLY A 42 12.51 4.36 24.51
CA GLY A 42 12.86 5.75 24.21
C GLY A 42 11.75 6.43 23.40
N PRO A 43 11.52 7.73 23.57
CA PRO A 43 10.56 8.48 22.75
C PRO A 43 11.04 8.54 21.29
N PHE A 44 10.12 8.47 20.34
CA PHE A 44 10.37 8.63 18.92
C PHE A 44 9.27 9.46 18.26
N ASP A 45 9.67 10.34 17.36
CA ASP A 45 8.75 11.20 16.61
C ASP A 45 8.36 10.59 15.25
N HIS A 46 9.17 9.66 14.73
CA HIS A 46 9.02 9.11 13.39
C HIS A 46 8.97 7.58 13.44
N LEU A 47 7.98 7.00 12.77
CA LEU A 47 7.76 5.56 12.69
C LEU A 47 7.90 5.08 11.24
N CYS A 48 8.78 4.11 11.01
CA CYS A 48 8.92 3.46 9.70
C CYS A 48 8.29 2.06 9.74
N LEU A 49 7.41 1.76 8.80
CA LEU A 49 6.71 0.48 8.69
C LEU A 49 7.03 -0.23 7.37
N ALA A 50 7.27 -1.53 7.46
CA ALA A 50 7.48 -2.45 6.34
C ALA A 50 6.96 -3.85 6.72
N GLY A 51 6.96 -4.78 5.77
CA GLY A 51 6.29 -6.08 5.86
C GLY A 51 4.85 -6.01 5.38
N GLY A 52 4.30 -7.15 4.92
CA GLY A 52 2.94 -7.20 4.36
C GLY A 52 1.85 -6.66 5.29
N THR A 53 2.02 -6.79 6.60
CA THR A 53 1.10 -6.23 7.61
C THR A 53 1.02 -4.70 7.56
N ALA A 54 2.10 -4.01 7.14
CA ALA A 54 2.13 -2.56 7.01
C ALA A 54 1.26 -2.04 5.85
N LEU A 55 0.68 -2.92 5.01
CA LEU A 55 -0.34 -2.55 4.02
C LEU A 55 -1.73 -2.36 4.65
N ASN A 56 -1.89 -2.63 5.95
CA ASN A 56 -3.13 -2.39 6.68
C ASN A 56 -3.23 -0.91 7.10
N CYS A 57 -3.82 -0.08 6.25
CA CYS A 57 -3.96 1.36 6.50
C CYS A 57 -4.72 1.71 7.79
N VAL A 58 -5.69 0.89 8.19
CA VAL A 58 -6.46 1.08 9.44
C VAL A 58 -5.55 0.90 10.66
N ALA A 59 -4.74 -0.16 10.66
CA ALA A 59 -3.78 -0.40 11.73
C ALA A 59 -2.69 0.68 11.78
N ASN A 60 -2.21 1.17 10.62
CA ASN A 60 -1.20 2.21 10.56
C ASN A 60 -1.69 3.54 11.16
N ALA A 61 -2.92 3.95 10.84
CA ALA A 61 -3.51 5.17 11.38
C ALA A 61 -3.71 5.09 12.91
N MET A 62 -4.19 3.93 13.39
CA MET A 62 -4.31 3.67 14.82
C MET A 62 -2.93 3.74 15.51
N MET A 63 -1.91 3.09 14.96
CA MET A 63 -0.56 3.14 15.52
C MET A 63 -0.03 4.56 15.57
N GLN A 64 -0.16 5.35 14.49
CA GLN A 64 0.30 6.74 14.48
C GLN A 64 -0.28 7.54 15.66
N GLN A 65 -1.58 7.38 15.91
CA GLN A 65 -2.30 8.09 16.96
C GLN A 65 -1.88 7.64 18.36
N ASP A 66 -1.93 6.33 18.64
CA ASP A 66 -1.65 5.79 19.98
C ASP A 66 -0.15 5.89 20.33
N CYS A 67 0.74 5.74 19.35
CA CYS A 67 2.17 5.91 19.53
C CYS A 67 2.61 7.37 19.66
N GLY A 68 1.71 8.34 19.45
CA GLY A 68 2.06 9.77 19.45
C GLY A 68 3.12 10.14 18.42
N CYS A 69 3.20 9.41 17.30
CA CYS A 69 4.18 9.68 16.25
C CYS A 69 3.77 10.90 15.45
N LYS A 70 4.70 11.82 15.20
CA LYS A 70 4.47 12.98 14.33
C LYS A 70 4.34 12.54 12.87
N GLU A 71 5.19 11.60 12.45
CA GLU A 71 5.21 11.13 11.07
C GLU A 71 5.32 9.61 11.00
N VAL A 72 4.66 9.05 9.99
CA VAL A 72 4.77 7.63 9.65
C VAL A 72 5.19 7.52 8.19
N TYR A 73 6.23 6.74 7.93
CA TYR A 73 6.64 6.37 6.59
C TYR A 73 6.37 4.87 6.37
N ILE A 74 5.56 4.56 5.35
CA ILE A 74 5.28 3.19 4.92
C ILE A 74 5.86 3.06 3.51
N GLN A 75 6.73 2.07 3.30
CA GLN A 75 7.32 1.87 1.98
C GLN A 75 6.23 1.37 1.00
N PRO A 76 6.10 1.93 -0.23
CA PRO A 76 4.97 1.61 -1.13
C PRO A 76 4.84 0.12 -1.51
N ALA A 77 5.97 -0.60 -1.58
CA ALA A 77 6.03 -2.03 -1.78
C ALA A 77 6.31 -2.77 -0.46
N ALA A 78 5.63 -2.39 0.64
CA ALA A 78 5.97 -2.85 2.00
C ALA A 78 5.98 -4.37 2.16
N ASN A 79 5.27 -5.10 1.30
CA ASN A 79 5.33 -6.56 1.23
C ASN A 79 6.67 -7.06 0.65
N ASP A 80 6.74 -8.34 0.32
CA ASP A 80 7.99 -8.97 -0.13
C ASP A 80 8.56 -8.36 -1.42
N ALA A 81 7.75 -7.66 -2.23
CA ALA A 81 8.22 -6.96 -3.42
C ALA A 81 9.24 -5.86 -3.10
N GLY A 82 9.17 -5.26 -1.90
CA GLY A 82 10.14 -4.27 -1.44
C GLY A 82 11.49 -4.86 -1.01
N SER A 83 11.59 -6.18 -0.84
CA SER A 83 12.81 -6.83 -0.33
C SER A 83 14.02 -6.61 -1.23
N ALA A 84 13.81 -6.57 -2.55
CA ALA A 84 14.89 -6.29 -3.51
C ALA A 84 15.49 -4.89 -3.30
N ILE A 85 14.64 -3.88 -3.07
CA ILE A 85 15.05 -2.50 -2.77
C ILE A 85 15.79 -2.46 -1.43
N GLY A 86 15.25 -3.11 -0.40
CA GLY A 86 15.88 -3.19 0.91
C GLY A 86 17.26 -3.87 0.87
N ALA A 87 17.39 -4.97 0.14
CA ALA A 87 18.66 -5.67 -0.04
C ALA A 87 19.70 -4.80 -0.77
N ALA A 88 19.31 -4.12 -1.85
CA ALA A 88 20.19 -3.19 -2.56
C ALA A 88 20.68 -2.05 -1.66
N LEU A 89 19.77 -1.44 -0.87
CA LEU A 89 20.12 -0.39 0.08
C LEU A 89 21.02 -0.90 1.22
N GLN A 90 20.82 -2.13 1.69
CA GLN A 90 21.66 -2.73 2.72
C GLN A 90 23.09 -2.97 2.22
N VAL A 91 23.25 -3.46 0.99
CA VAL A 91 24.59 -3.60 0.39
C VAL A 91 25.22 -2.23 0.20
N TRP A 92 24.51 -1.28 -0.42
CA TRP A 92 25.02 0.05 -0.73
C TRP A 92 25.41 0.86 0.51
N CYS A 93 24.49 1.00 1.46
CA CYS A 93 24.69 1.85 2.64
C CYS A 93 25.37 1.07 3.78
N GLY A 94 24.91 -0.14 4.07
CA GLY A 94 25.32 -0.90 5.23
C GLY A 94 26.66 -1.61 5.07
N ILE A 95 26.91 -2.20 3.90
CA ILE A 95 28.15 -2.98 3.64
C ILE A 95 29.23 -2.12 3.01
N LEU A 96 28.90 -1.36 1.98
CA LEU A 96 29.88 -0.54 1.25
C LEU A 96 30.12 0.83 1.92
N GLY A 97 29.28 1.23 2.87
CA GLY A 97 29.42 2.51 3.58
C GLY A 97 29.12 3.73 2.72
N ASN A 98 28.46 3.55 1.57
CA ASN A 98 28.09 4.67 0.71
C ASN A 98 26.95 5.48 1.33
N GLN A 99 26.87 6.75 0.95
CA GLN A 99 25.79 7.62 1.44
C GLN A 99 24.43 7.22 0.86
N ARG A 100 23.40 7.31 1.69
CA ARG A 100 22.01 7.23 1.26
C ARG A 100 21.62 8.55 0.58
N GLN A 101 21.42 8.51 -0.74
CA GLN A 101 21.02 9.68 -1.52
C GLN A 101 19.57 9.62 -2.03
N PHE A 102 18.97 8.43 -2.03
CA PHE A 102 17.64 8.21 -2.60
C PHE A 102 16.51 8.31 -1.57
N VAL A 103 15.44 9.03 -1.96
CA VAL A 103 14.15 9.10 -1.26
C VAL A 103 13.04 8.77 -2.26
N MET A 104 12.18 7.81 -1.90
CA MET A 104 11.10 7.36 -2.76
C MET A 104 9.85 8.24 -2.55
N ASN A 105 9.72 9.31 -3.33
CA ASN A 105 8.58 10.23 -3.24
C ASN A 105 7.36 9.79 -4.08
N HIS A 106 7.54 8.84 -5.00
CA HIS A 106 6.47 8.24 -5.80
C HIS A 106 6.72 6.75 -6.02
N ALA A 107 5.66 6.02 -6.39
CA ALA A 107 5.71 4.60 -6.75
C ALA A 107 5.74 4.33 -8.27
N LEU A 108 5.84 5.38 -9.09
CA LEU A 108 5.92 5.31 -10.56
C LEU A 108 7.31 4.86 -11.04
N TRP A 109 7.64 3.57 -10.89
CA TRP A 109 8.92 2.98 -11.32
C TRP A 109 8.75 1.88 -12.37
N GLY A 110 7.53 1.72 -12.87
CA GLY A 110 7.21 0.81 -13.96
C GLY A 110 7.60 1.40 -15.32
N PRO A 111 7.29 0.67 -16.41
CA PRO A 111 7.47 1.17 -17.76
C PRO A 111 6.53 2.34 -18.05
N GLU A 112 6.98 3.25 -18.91
CA GLU A 112 6.12 4.18 -19.64
C GLU A 112 5.90 3.69 -21.06
N TYR A 113 4.81 4.13 -21.68
CA TYR A 113 4.45 3.75 -23.05
C TYR A 113 4.19 5.02 -23.88
N SER A 114 4.69 5.03 -25.11
CA SER A 114 4.46 6.14 -26.04
C SER A 114 3.06 6.06 -26.66
N ASP A 115 2.61 7.19 -27.23
CA ASP A 115 1.34 7.27 -27.95
C ASP A 115 1.26 6.21 -29.06
N GLU A 116 2.34 5.95 -29.78
CA GLU A 116 2.37 4.95 -30.85
C GLU A 116 2.17 3.54 -30.30
N GLN A 117 2.77 3.21 -29.16
CA GLN A 117 2.59 1.90 -28.52
C GLN A 117 1.16 1.72 -28.02
N ILE A 118 0.54 2.79 -27.53
CA ILE A 118 -0.87 2.78 -27.09
C ILE A 118 -1.80 2.61 -28.31
N GLU A 119 -1.58 3.34 -29.39
CA GLU A 119 -2.36 3.24 -30.63
C GLU A 119 -2.24 1.85 -31.27
N GLU A 120 -1.04 1.28 -31.30
CA GLU A 120 -0.80 -0.10 -31.78
C GLU A 120 -1.56 -1.12 -30.93
N ALA A 121 -1.52 -0.98 -29.60
CA ALA A 121 -2.25 -1.85 -28.69
C ALA A 121 -3.77 -1.75 -28.90
N ILE A 122 -4.32 -0.55 -29.11
CA ILE A 122 -5.75 -0.34 -29.39
C ILE A 122 -6.15 -0.99 -30.73
N ALA A 123 -5.32 -0.85 -31.76
CA ALA A 123 -5.57 -1.40 -33.10
C ALA A 123 -5.68 -2.94 -33.13
N GLN A 124 -5.16 -3.62 -32.11
CA GLN A 124 -5.29 -5.07 -31.94
C GLN A 124 -6.61 -5.50 -31.27
N THR A 125 -7.46 -4.54 -30.90
CA THR A 125 -8.74 -4.79 -30.23
C THR A 125 -9.93 -4.43 -31.13
N THR A 126 -11.15 -4.62 -30.62
CA THR A 126 -12.39 -4.13 -31.25
C THR A 126 -12.89 -2.82 -30.65
N PHE A 127 -12.15 -2.25 -29.70
CA PHE A 127 -12.55 -1.01 -29.03
C PHE A 127 -12.37 0.18 -29.96
N VAL A 128 -13.32 1.12 -29.90
CA VAL A 128 -13.20 2.42 -30.53
C VAL A 128 -12.66 3.39 -29.47
N ALA A 129 -11.52 4.01 -29.78
CA ALA A 129 -10.89 4.98 -28.91
C ALA A 129 -10.92 6.38 -29.55
N GLU A 130 -10.97 7.40 -28.70
CA GLU A 130 -10.86 8.80 -29.09
C GLU A 130 -9.65 9.40 -28.37
N LYS A 131 -8.79 10.10 -29.12
CA LYS A 131 -7.67 10.84 -28.53
C LYS A 131 -8.20 12.16 -27.98
N VAL A 132 -7.99 12.38 -26.69
CA VAL A 132 -8.41 13.60 -26.00
C VAL A 132 -7.20 14.48 -25.68
N GLU A 133 -7.40 15.80 -25.73
CA GLU A 133 -6.33 16.78 -25.48
C GLU A 133 -5.84 16.75 -24.03
N ASP A 134 -6.76 16.69 -23.06
CA ASP A 134 -6.44 16.58 -21.64
C ASP A 134 -7.22 15.39 -21.01
N PRO A 135 -6.57 14.23 -20.88
CA PRO A 135 -7.18 13.07 -20.24
C PRO A 135 -7.59 13.30 -18.79
N ALA A 136 -6.87 14.15 -18.04
CA ALA A 136 -7.15 14.39 -16.63
C ALA A 136 -8.44 15.20 -16.44
N VAL A 137 -8.64 16.24 -17.25
CA VAL A 137 -9.88 17.05 -17.23
C VAL A 137 -11.09 16.21 -17.62
N ASN A 138 -10.96 15.38 -18.66
CA ASN A 138 -12.05 14.50 -19.08
C ASN A 138 -12.37 13.43 -18.04
N ALA A 139 -11.35 12.77 -17.48
CA ALA A 139 -11.55 11.79 -16.40
C ALA A 139 -12.24 12.43 -15.18
N ALA A 140 -11.84 13.64 -14.79
CA ALA A 140 -12.46 14.35 -13.68
C ALA A 140 -13.95 14.64 -13.93
N ALA A 141 -14.32 15.07 -15.15
CA ALA A 141 -15.72 15.30 -15.51
C ALA A 141 -16.55 14.01 -15.44
N LEU A 142 -16.03 12.90 -15.98
CA LEU A 142 -16.69 11.60 -15.95
C LEU A 142 -16.85 11.06 -14.51
N ILE A 143 -15.83 11.20 -13.66
CA ILE A 143 -15.91 10.84 -12.24
C ILE A 143 -16.98 11.68 -11.53
N ASN A 144 -17.07 12.98 -11.82
CA ASN A 144 -18.09 13.86 -11.26
C ASN A 144 -19.52 13.44 -11.68
N GLU A 145 -19.67 12.81 -12.83
CA GLU A 145 -20.93 12.20 -13.29
C GLU A 145 -21.22 10.84 -12.62
N GLY A 146 -20.34 10.35 -11.75
CA GLY A 146 -20.49 9.05 -11.08
C GLY A 146 -20.05 7.86 -11.93
N LYS A 147 -19.33 8.09 -13.03
CA LYS A 147 -18.75 7.00 -13.84
C LYS A 147 -17.50 6.45 -13.17
N ILE A 148 -17.20 5.18 -13.47
CA ILE A 148 -15.92 4.54 -13.16
C ILE A 148 -15.03 4.73 -14.39
N VAL A 149 -13.89 5.40 -14.20
CA VAL A 149 -12.89 5.72 -15.24
C VAL A 149 -11.60 4.99 -14.92
#